data_AF-A0A6L8GCK6-F1
#
_entry.id   AF-A0A6L8GCK6-F1
#
_cell.length_a   1.000
_cell.length_b   1.000
_cell.length_c   1.000
_cell.angle_alpha   90.00
_cell.angle_beta   90.00
_cell.angle_gamma   90.00
#
_symmetry.space_group_name_H-M   'P 1'
#
loop_
_entity.id
_entity.type
_entity.pdbx_description
1 polymer ?
#
loop_
_entity_poly.entity_id
_entity_poly.type
_entity_poly.pdbx_seq_one_letter_code
_entity_poly.pdbx_strand_id
1 'polypeptide(L)'
;MVRQEQRRRAGGRAGNRDRRSGEIFPQMPWRIPVNLDAPTEPLDEDGIQAIHAGAMHILEEIGVEFLNEEALEIFREAGCKVDGTNVRMGRDWVMEMVGRAPASFTLLPRNPDRKLTIGGKHIVFGNVSSPPNYFDLVLG
;
A
#
# COMPACT_ATOMS: atom_id res chain seq x y z
N MET A 1 21.84 51.82 43.29
CA MET A 1 21.45 51.69 41.86
C MET A 1 21.22 50.20 41.61
N VAL A 2 19.97 49.72 41.68
CA VAL A 2 19.64 48.29 41.62
C VAL A 2 19.38 47.91 40.16
N ARG A 3 20.15 46.97 39.63
CA ARG A 3 19.95 46.38 38.29
C ARG A 3 18.72 45.46 38.36
N GLN A 4 17.67 45.79 37.61
CA GLN A 4 16.53 44.91 37.39
C GLN A 4 16.97 43.76 36.47
N GLU A 5 17.01 42.52 36.98
CA GLU A 5 17.11 41.34 36.13
C GLU A 5 15.81 41.19 35.32
N GLN A 6 15.92 41.27 33.99
CA GLN A 6 14.83 40.94 33.09
C GLN A 6 14.45 39.46 33.28
N ARG A 7 13.24 39.21 33.78
CA ARG A 7 12.61 37.88 33.76
C ARG A 7 12.59 37.35 32.33
N ARG A 8 13.45 36.37 32.03
CA ARG A 8 13.37 35.56 30.80
C ARG A 8 11.98 34.93 30.74
N ARG A 9 11.27 35.15 29.64
CA ARG A 9 10.01 34.46 29.31
C ARG A 9 10.30 32.97 29.08
N ALA A 10 10.41 32.19 30.14
CA ALA A 10 10.44 30.74 30.07
C ALA A 10 9.00 30.24 29.83
N GLY A 11 8.56 30.28 28.58
CA GLY A 11 7.21 29.87 28.19
C GLY A 11 7.06 29.56 26.71
N GLY A 12 8.16 29.23 26.02
CA GLY A 12 8.15 28.87 24.61
C GLY A 12 8.32 27.37 24.42
N ARG A 13 7.41 26.74 23.67
CA ARG A 13 7.36 25.32 23.23
C ARG A 13 7.38 24.24 24.33
N ALA A 14 8.29 24.27 25.30
CA ALA A 14 8.40 23.26 26.36
C ALA A 14 7.12 23.18 27.22
N GLY A 15 6.64 24.32 27.75
CA GLY A 15 5.39 24.37 28.52
C GLY A 15 4.12 24.09 27.70
N ASN A 16 4.19 24.13 26.36
CA ASN A 16 3.07 23.73 25.50
C ASN A 16 3.07 22.22 25.21
N ARG A 17 4.23 21.56 25.35
CA ARG A 17 4.37 20.10 25.28
C ARG A 17 3.76 19.45 26.52
N ASP A 18 4.04 20.02 27.69
CA ASP A 18 3.50 19.55 28.98
C ASP A 18 2.00 19.82 29.16
N ARG A 19 1.43 20.83 28.47
CA ARG A 19 -0.03 21.05 28.47
C ARG A 19 -0.80 20.16 27.49
N ARG A 20 -0.11 19.54 26.53
CA ARG A 20 -0.65 18.49 25.65
C ARG A 20 -0.43 17.08 26.20
N SER A 21 0.19 16.92 27.37
CA SER A 21 0.65 15.62 27.88
C SER A 21 -0.44 14.79 28.57
N GLY A 22 -1.70 15.24 28.60
CA GLY A 22 -2.81 14.30 28.73
C GLY A 22 -2.95 13.60 27.39
N GLU A 23 -2.65 12.30 27.30
CA GLU A 23 -2.95 11.50 26.11
C GLU A 23 -4.46 11.59 25.86
N ILE A 24 -4.88 12.50 24.97
CA ILE A 24 -6.30 12.67 24.60
C ILE A 24 -6.81 11.36 23.98
N PHE A 25 -5.90 10.57 23.40
CA PHE A 25 -6.15 9.21 22.93
C PHE A 25 -4.93 8.32 23.27
N PRO A 26 -5.10 7.24 24.06
CA PRO A 26 -4.02 6.30 24.32
C PRO A 26 -3.67 5.57 23.02
N GLN A 27 -2.47 5.82 22.49
CA GLN A 27 -1.98 5.14 21.29
C GLN A 27 -1.32 3.81 21.69
N MET A 28 -1.72 2.72 21.04
CA MET A 28 -1.09 1.42 21.28
C MET A 28 0.40 1.45 20.90
N PRO A 29 1.25 0.69 21.60
CA PRO A 29 2.63 0.47 21.18
C PRO A 29 2.69 0.00 19.74
N TRP A 30 3.71 0.45 19.02
CA TRP A 30 3.90 0.07 17.62
C TRP A 30 4.07 -1.44 17.47
N ARG A 31 3.27 -2.02 16.58
CA ARG A 31 3.36 -3.40 16.12
C ARG A 31 2.64 -3.54 14.79
N ILE A 32 3.00 -4.53 14.00
CA ILE A 32 2.23 -4.93 12.82
C ILE A 32 1.21 -5.98 13.29
N PRO A 33 -0.10 -5.74 13.18
CA PRO A 33 -1.10 -6.76 13.49
C PRO A 33 -0.95 -7.99 12.60
N VAL A 34 -1.21 -9.16 13.18
CA VAL A 34 -1.24 -10.44 12.47
C VAL A 34 -2.67 -10.98 12.59
N ASN A 35 -3.29 -11.32 11.46
CA ASN A 35 -4.58 -11.98 11.46
C ASN A 35 -4.40 -13.45 11.86
N LEU A 36 -4.95 -13.85 13.01
CA LEU A 36 -4.82 -15.22 13.51
C LEU A 36 -5.85 -16.14 12.86
N ASP A 37 -7.03 -15.60 12.53
CA ASP A 37 -8.12 -16.34 11.93
C ASP A 37 -7.77 -16.82 10.52
N ALA A 38 -8.42 -17.90 10.09
CA ALA A 38 -8.36 -18.32 8.71
C ALA A 38 -9.05 -17.27 7.81
N PRO A 39 -8.55 -17.02 6.59
CA PRO A 39 -9.30 -16.24 5.61
C PRO A 39 -10.68 -16.85 5.36
N THR A 40 -11.68 -16.00 5.14
CA THR A 40 -12.98 -16.46 4.65
C THR A 40 -12.82 -16.98 3.22
N GLU A 41 -13.33 -18.18 2.95
CA GLU A 41 -13.30 -18.82 1.63
C GLU A 41 -14.73 -18.87 1.06
N PRO A 42 -15.19 -17.80 0.36
CA PRO A 42 -16.56 -17.73 -0.17
C PRO A 42 -16.78 -18.56 -1.44
N LEU A 43 -15.71 -19.09 -2.04
CA LEU A 43 -15.72 -19.90 -3.26
C LEU A 43 -15.11 -21.27 -2.96
N ASP A 44 -15.62 -22.30 -3.63
CA ASP A 44 -14.99 -23.61 -3.68
C ASP A 44 -13.89 -23.65 -4.76
N GLU A 45 -13.22 -24.80 -4.87
CA GLU A 45 -12.12 -24.97 -5.82
C GLU A 45 -12.58 -24.77 -7.27
N ASP A 46 -13.74 -25.30 -7.64
CA ASP A 46 -14.29 -25.14 -9.00
C ASP A 46 -14.56 -23.66 -9.32
N GLY A 47 -15.09 -22.90 -8.35
CA GLY A 47 -15.27 -21.46 -8.47
C GLY A 47 -13.96 -20.68 -8.63
N ILE A 48 -12.91 -21.07 -7.91
CA ILE A 48 -11.57 -20.48 -8.05
C ILE A 48 -11.02 -20.77 -9.45
N GLN A 49 -11.10 -22.02 -9.91
CA GLN A 49 -10.61 -22.41 -11.24
C GLN A 49 -11.39 -21.74 -12.37
N ALA A 50 -12.70 -21.55 -12.20
CA ALA A 50 -13.53 -20.82 -13.16
C ALA A 50 -13.08 -19.35 -13.31
N ILE A 51 -12.82 -18.65 -12.19
CA ILE A 51 -12.30 -17.28 -12.22
C ILE A 51 -10.90 -17.25 -12.85
N HIS A 52 -10.03 -18.18 -12.47
CA HIS A 52 -8.68 -18.27 -13.03
C HIS A 52 -8.71 -18.46 -14.55
N ALA A 53 -9.51 -19.42 -15.04
CA ALA A 53 -9.66 -19.69 -16.46
C ALA A 53 -10.24 -18.50 -17.22
N GLY A 54 -11.24 -17.80 -16.64
CA GLY A 54 -11.81 -16.59 -17.21
C GLY A 54 -10.80 -15.44 -17.31
N ALA A 55 -10.01 -15.21 -16.26
CA ALA A 55 -8.95 -14.21 -16.28
C ALA A 55 -7.90 -14.51 -17.36
N MET A 56 -7.47 -15.78 -17.49
CA MET A 56 -6.52 -16.16 -18.54
C MET A 56 -7.11 -15.97 -19.94
N HIS A 57 -8.37 -16.34 -20.16
CA HIS A 57 -9.04 -16.09 -21.45
C HIS A 57 -9.05 -14.61 -21.83
N ILE A 58 -9.33 -13.71 -20.88
CA ILE A 58 -9.26 -12.27 -21.11
C ILE A 58 -7.85 -11.85 -21.52
N LEU A 59 -6.83 -12.27 -20.77
CA LEU A 59 -5.44 -11.87 -21.06
C LEU A 59 -4.92 -12.43 -22.39
N GLU A 60 -5.31 -13.66 -22.75
CA GLU A 60 -4.86 -14.37 -23.95
C GLU A 60 -5.58 -13.90 -25.23
N GLU A 61 -6.91 -13.80 -25.19
CA GLU A 61 -7.73 -13.61 -26.38
C GLU A 61 -8.21 -12.17 -26.58
N ILE A 62 -8.48 -11.45 -25.49
CA ILE A 62 -9.03 -10.08 -25.51
C ILE A 62 -7.92 -9.02 -25.35
N GLY A 63 -6.99 -9.26 -24.43
CA GLY A 63 -5.88 -8.37 -24.12
C GLY A 63 -6.24 -7.19 -23.23
N VAL A 64 -5.23 -6.35 -22.97
CA VAL A 64 -5.33 -5.14 -22.15
C VAL A 64 -4.66 -3.98 -22.89
N GLU A 65 -5.26 -2.79 -22.84
CA GLU A 65 -4.68 -1.58 -23.44
C GLU A 65 -3.55 -1.02 -22.56
N PHE A 66 -2.37 -0.89 -23.15
CA PHE A 66 -1.22 -0.18 -22.59
C PHE A 66 -0.93 1.04 -23.45
N LEU A 67 -1.18 2.22 -22.88
CA LEU A 67 -1.03 3.51 -23.60
C LEU A 67 0.40 4.08 -23.55
N ASN A 68 1.32 3.38 -22.88
CA ASN A 68 2.70 3.78 -22.73
C ASN A 68 3.58 3.01 -23.74
N GLU A 69 4.31 3.73 -24.59
CA GLU A 69 5.13 3.14 -25.66
C GLU A 69 6.26 2.24 -25.14
N GLU A 70 6.88 2.60 -24.02
CA GLU A 70 7.94 1.81 -23.38
C GLU A 70 7.39 0.47 -22.85
N ALA A 71 6.22 0.48 -22.20
CA ALA A 71 5.56 -0.74 -21.74
C ALA A 71 5.25 -1.68 -22.90
N LEU A 72 4.75 -1.15 -24.04
CA LEU A 72 4.48 -1.94 -25.23
C LEU A 72 5.74 -2.64 -25.75
N GLU A 73 6.89 -1.97 -25.73
CA GLU A 73 8.15 -2.58 -26.15
C GLU A 73 8.62 -3.67 -25.20
N ILE A 74 8.54 -3.45 -23.88
CA ILE A 74 8.86 -4.47 -22.88
C ILE A 74 8.02 -5.74 -23.10
N PHE A 75 6.72 -5.59 -23.41
CA PHE A 75 5.87 -6.74 -23.71
C PHE A 75 6.24 -7.43 -25.02
N ARG A 76 6.62 -6.70 -26.08
CA ARG A 76 7.11 -7.30 -27.33
C ARG A 76 8.39 -8.11 -27.10
N GLU A 77 9.35 -7.55 -26.39
CA GLU A 77 10.61 -8.21 -26.04
C GLU A 77 10.35 -9.47 -25.19
N ALA A 78 9.36 -9.42 -24.31
CA ALA A 78 8.93 -10.56 -23.50
C ALA A 78 8.14 -11.63 -24.27
N GLY A 79 7.88 -11.44 -25.58
CA GLY A 79 7.20 -12.39 -26.45
C GLY A 79 5.67 -12.32 -26.39
N CYS A 80 5.09 -11.28 -25.79
CA CYS A 80 3.66 -11.05 -25.82
C CYS A 80 3.21 -10.52 -27.18
N LYS A 81 1.95 -10.77 -27.54
CA LYS A 81 1.38 -10.29 -28.80
C LYS A 81 0.87 -8.87 -28.63
N VAL A 82 1.47 -7.92 -29.34
CA VAL A 82 1.11 -6.50 -29.26
C VAL A 82 0.50 -6.04 -30.59
N ASP A 83 -0.72 -5.50 -30.54
CA ASP A 83 -1.47 -4.96 -31.68
C ASP A 83 -1.90 -3.52 -31.38
N GLY A 84 -1.20 -2.53 -31.95
CA GLY A 84 -1.35 -1.14 -31.53
C GLY A 84 -1.00 -0.96 -30.05
N THR A 85 -1.98 -0.55 -29.25
CA THR A 85 -1.89 -0.41 -27.78
C THR A 85 -2.40 -1.64 -27.03
N ASN A 86 -2.99 -2.61 -27.73
CA ASN A 86 -3.54 -3.82 -27.11
C ASN A 86 -2.44 -4.87 -26.92
N VAL A 87 -2.30 -5.38 -25.70
CA VAL A 87 -1.35 -6.45 -25.35
C VAL A 87 -2.11 -7.71 -24.94
N ARG A 88 -1.82 -8.81 -25.64
CA ARG A 88 -2.29 -10.16 -25.32
C ARG A 88 -1.14 -10.99 -24.76
N MET A 89 -1.37 -11.59 -23.59
CA MET A 89 -0.38 -12.31 -22.80
C MET A 89 -0.78 -13.78 -22.71
N GLY A 90 0.10 -14.68 -23.14
CA GLY A 90 -0.11 -16.12 -23.02
C GLY A 90 -0.14 -16.57 -21.56
N ARG A 91 -1.02 -17.50 -21.19
CA ARG A 91 -1.14 -18.00 -19.80
C ARG A 91 0.16 -18.51 -19.22
N ASP A 92 0.94 -19.28 -20.00
CA ASP A 92 2.21 -19.82 -19.52
C ASP A 92 3.17 -18.70 -19.11
N TRP A 93 3.23 -17.63 -19.92
CA TRP A 93 4.02 -16.45 -19.63
C TRP A 93 3.48 -15.70 -18.40
N VAL A 94 2.15 -15.50 -18.30
CA VAL A 94 1.53 -14.86 -17.13
C VAL A 94 1.85 -15.63 -15.86
N MET A 95 1.71 -16.96 -15.87
CA MET A 95 1.97 -17.81 -14.72
C MET A 95 3.45 -17.85 -14.36
N GLU A 96 4.35 -17.83 -15.34
CA GLU A 96 5.78 -17.67 -15.10
C GLU A 96 6.07 -16.35 -14.38
N MET A 97 5.50 -15.23 -14.86
CA MET A 97 5.71 -13.92 -14.26
C MET A 97 5.12 -13.82 -12.84
N VAL A 98 3.92 -14.37 -12.61
CA VAL A 98 3.32 -14.47 -11.28
C VAL A 98 4.21 -15.29 -10.34
N GLY A 99 4.80 -16.39 -10.82
CA GLY A 99 5.72 -17.23 -10.05
C GLY A 99 7.02 -16.52 -9.63
N ARG A 100 7.40 -15.44 -10.31
CA ARG A 100 8.57 -14.61 -9.93
C ARG A 100 8.24 -13.63 -8.79
N ALA A 101 6.96 -13.37 -8.51
CA ALA A 101 6.55 -12.46 -7.45
C ALA A 101 6.80 -13.08 -6.07
N PRO A 102 7.45 -12.37 -5.13
CA PRO A 102 7.68 -12.90 -3.79
C PRO A 102 6.36 -12.97 -3.00
N ALA A 103 6.14 -14.08 -2.29
CA ALA A 103 4.97 -14.23 -1.41
C ALA A 103 4.96 -13.24 -0.23
N SER A 104 6.13 -12.72 0.16
CA SER A 104 6.26 -11.66 1.15
C SER A 104 7.55 -10.87 0.93
N PHE A 105 7.52 -9.57 1.25
CA PHE A 105 8.69 -8.70 1.22
C PHE A 105 8.61 -7.64 2.33
N THR A 106 9.74 -6.99 2.62
CA THR A 106 9.81 -5.92 3.62
C THR A 106 9.95 -4.56 2.94
N LEU A 107 9.05 -3.62 3.26
CA LEU A 107 9.24 -2.21 2.96
C LEU A 107 10.21 -1.61 3.98
N LEU A 108 11.32 -1.06 3.47
CA LEU A 108 12.40 -0.48 4.29
C LEU A 108 12.18 1.02 4.50
N PRO A 109 11.81 1.45 5.73
CA PRO A 109 11.64 2.86 6.06
C PRO A 109 12.96 3.54 6.45
N ARG A 110 12.93 4.87 6.51
CA ARG A 110 14.01 5.68 7.11
C ARG A 110 14.29 5.33 8.58
N ASN A 111 13.27 4.97 9.37
CA ASN A 111 13.43 4.50 10.74
C ASN A 111 13.35 2.95 10.75
N PRO A 112 14.48 2.23 10.91
CA PRO A 112 14.49 0.76 10.87
C PRO A 112 13.55 0.07 11.87
N ASP A 113 13.13 0.74 12.96
CA ASP A 113 12.18 0.20 13.94
C ASP A 113 10.72 0.18 13.43
N ARG A 114 10.48 0.75 12.23
CA ARG A 114 9.15 0.89 11.61
C ARG A 114 9.03 0.07 10.32
N LYS A 115 9.86 -0.97 10.14
CA LYS A 115 9.77 -1.88 8.99
C LYS A 115 8.36 -2.42 8.84
N LEU A 116 7.91 -2.59 7.59
CA LEU A 116 6.60 -3.16 7.28
C LEU A 116 6.80 -4.44 6.47
N THR A 117 6.31 -5.56 6.99
CA THR A 117 6.21 -6.81 6.24
C THR A 117 4.92 -6.81 5.44
N ILE A 118 5.02 -6.95 4.12
CA ILE A 118 3.89 -7.12 3.21
C ILE A 118 3.76 -8.61 2.88
N GLY A 119 2.56 -9.16 2.98
CA GLY A 119 2.26 -10.56 2.71
C GLY A 119 2.14 -11.44 3.97
N GLY A 120 1.76 -12.70 3.74
CA GLY A 120 1.40 -13.64 4.80
C GLY A 120 0.16 -13.19 5.57
N LYS A 121 0.21 -13.28 6.90
CA LYS A 121 -0.89 -12.90 7.81
C LYS A 121 -0.80 -11.46 8.32
N HIS A 122 0.15 -10.66 7.83
CA HIS A 122 0.36 -9.29 8.30
C HIS A 122 -0.72 -8.35 7.75
N ILE A 123 -1.29 -7.53 8.62
CA ILE A 123 -2.20 -6.44 8.24
C ILE A 123 -1.43 -5.13 8.36
N VAL A 124 -1.38 -4.35 7.28
CA VAL A 124 -0.75 -3.04 7.25
C VAL A 124 -1.80 -1.98 6.95
N PHE A 125 -1.93 -0.99 7.84
CA PHE A 125 -2.84 0.14 7.66
C PHE A 125 -2.13 1.29 6.96
N GLY A 126 -2.73 1.78 5.88
CA GLY A 126 -2.29 2.95 5.13
C GLY A 126 -3.31 4.07 5.18
N ASN A 127 -2.88 5.29 4.86
CA ASN A 127 -3.79 6.42 4.71
C ASN A 127 -4.45 6.41 3.32
N VAL A 128 -5.66 6.95 3.26
CA VAL A 128 -6.29 7.33 2.00
C VAL A 128 -5.41 8.39 1.31
N SER A 129 -5.18 8.29 0.00
CA SER A 129 -4.13 9.05 -0.70
C SER A 129 -4.59 9.78 -1.99
N SER A 130 -5.88 10.00 -2.18
CA SER A 130 -6.44 10.62 -3.40
C SER A 130 -7.55 11.68 -3.24
N PRO A 131 -8.20 11.91 -2.07
CA PRO A 131 -9.26 12.89 -1.96
C PRO A 131 -8.79 14.30 -2.33
N PRO A 132 -9.39 14.94 -3.35
CA PRO A 132 -9.05 16.32 -3.69
C PRO A 132 -9.69 17.33 -2.71
N ASN A 133 -10.71 16.87 -1.98
CA ASN A 133 -11.46 17.65 -1.00
C ASN A 133 -11.34 16.98 0.38
N TYR A 134 -11.54 17.78 1.42
CA TYR A 134 -11.60 17.31 2.80
C TYR A 134 -12.91 17.80 3.44
N PHE A 135 -13.31 17.11 4.50
CA PHE A 135 -14.39 17.54 5.38
C PHE A 135 -13.80 17.87 6.75
N ASP A 136 -14.24 18.97 7.35
CA ASP A 136 -13.83 19.36 8.69
C ASP A 136 -15.06 19.73 9.54
N LEU A 137 -15.05 19.32 10.81
CA LEU A 137 -16.16 19.55 11.73
C LEU A 137 -16.36 21.04 12.06
N VAL A 138 -15.33 21.87 11.89
CA VAL A 138 -15.42 23.32 12.17
C VAL A 138 -15.93 24.09 10.95
N LEU A 139 -15.48 23.74 9.75
CA LEU A 139 -15.84 24.46 8.51
C LEU A 139 -17.14 23.97 7.87
N GLY A 140 -17.55 22.72 8.12
CA GLY A 140 -18.67 22.07 7.43
C GLY A 140 -18.33 21.66 6.00
#